data_AF-A0A955VPK7-F1
#
_entry.id   AF-A0A955VPK7-F1
#
_cell.length_a   1.000
_cell.length_b   1.000
_cell.length_c   1.000
_cell.angle_alpha   90.00
_cell.angle_beta   90.00
_cell.angle_gamma   90.00
#
_symmetry.space_group_name_H-M   'P 1'
#
loop_
_entity.id
_entity.type
_entity.pdbx_description
1 polymer ?
#
loop_
_entity_poly.entity_id
_entity_poly.type
_entity_poly.pdbx_seq_one_letter_code
_entity_poly.pdbx_strand_id
1 'polypeptide(L)'
;MWVDELRARGDELTDASSFRLEGDELWRLTGEEMARAGTAWRERLSTSVPKAHRERFLVEQRGFADEAQRFLGRYNSSVSRRVKGYVELGRRCRFEYPWPVVAILGICQVLEGVHKTYLYGLAARLFRGSALDRLADETHDVLRRTNRGIFSDSVPTLLYALRLHRLRLAGESDLADSLRDGPLPPLMDEESRALISGLYAGLAIPDATERFRCLADLTLRHFGREQAIFSHHLGPPSIRAPKGSSFQRLVELRSVPAPMVERGVLRRRVRFRPYALPPGFDIRDHAARVASFGDAFVRSVTAEAVDYQAAVDYVLRRFGEPEERVVVGLYPMTWPIGGSPSPAGSGLRGASGAEGERR
;
A
#
# COMPACT_ATOMS: atom_id res chain seq x y z
N MET A 1 -7.39 -7.78 16.99
CA MET A 1 -7.70 -8.68 18.14
C MET A 1 -6.58 -8.90 19.15
N TRP A 2 -5.29 -8.92 18.81
CA TRP A 2 -4.24 -8.52 19.78
C TRP A 2 -4.17 -7.00 19.88
N VAL A 3 -4.35 -6.37 18.72
CA VAL A 3 -4.65 -4.95 18.54
C VAL A 3 -5.82 -4.47 19.41
N ASP A 4 -6.85 -5.30 19.64
CA ASP A 4 -8.03 -4.89 20.40
C ASP A 4 -7.81 -5.00 21.92
N GLU A 5 -7.01 -5.97 22.38
CA GLU A 5 -6.56 -6.00 23.79
C GLU A 5 -5.58 -4.86 24.09
N LEU A 6 -4.71 -4.48 23.14
CA LEU A 6 -3.88 -3.28 23.25
C LEU A 6 -4.74 -2.00 23.30
N ARG A 7 -5.83 -1.94 22.53
CA ARG A 7 -6.83 -0.85 22.58
C ARG A 7 -7.60 -0.80 23.91
N ALA A 8 -7.82 -1.95 24.54
CA ALA A 8 -8.59 -2.08 25.79
C ALA A 8 -7.85 -1.57 27.05
N ARG A 9 -6.55 -1.23 26.96
CA ARG A 9 -5.74 -0.73 28.09
C ARG A 9 -6.02 0.70 28.55
N GLY A 10 -6.81 1.48 27.82
CA GLY A 10 -7.22 2.84 28.20
C GLY A 10 -6.45 3.98 27.51
N ASP A 11 -7.24 5.00 27.18
CA ASP A 11 -7.06 6.36 26.67
C ASP A 11 -6.05 6.68 25.56
N GLU A 12 -4.86 6.10 25.48
CA GLU A 12 -3.88 6.42 24.42
C GLU A 12 -3.93 5.46 23.21
N LEU A 13 -4.52 4.28 23.39
CA LEU A 13 -4.49 3.21 22.40
C LEU A 13 -5.87 2.78 21.89
N THR A 14 -6.98 3.25 22.47
CA THR A 14 -8.34 2.78 22.14
C THR A 14 -8.72 3.01 20.67
N ASP A 15 -8.18 4.08 20.06
CA ASP A 15 -8.32 4.39 18.63
C ASP A 15 -7.05 4.08 17.81
N ALA A 16 -6.05 3.40 18.39
CA ALA A 16 -4.79 3.13 17.70
C ALA A 16 -5.01 2.15 16.55
N SER A 17 -4.77 2.60 15.32
CA SER A 17 -4.76 1.75 14.13
C SER A 17 -3.73 0.62 14.26
N SER A 18 -3.96 -0.52 13.61
CA SER A 18 -3.11 -1.72 13.75
C SER A 18 -1.62 -1.47 13.46
N PHE A 19 -1.30 -0.57 12.53
CA PHE A 19 0.08 -0.18 12.21
C PHE A 19 0.81 0.52 13.36
N ARG A 20 0.10 1.11 14.33
CA ARG A 20 0.70 1.71 15.54
C ARG A 20 1.09 0.66 16.58
N LEU A 21 0.63 -0.57 16.39
CA LEU A 21 0.77 -1.69 17.31
C LEU A 21 1.74 -2.74 16.74
N GLU A 22 2.56 -2.34 15.77
CA GLU A 22 3.70 -3.10 15.27
C GLU A 22 4.99 -2.72 16.03
N GLY A 23 5.86 -3.69 16.30
CA GLY A 23 7.19 -3.42 16.87
C GLY A 23 7.17 -3.23 18.40
N ASP A 24 7.71 -2.11 18.88
CA ASP A 24 8.04 -1.88 20.30
C ASP A 24 6.81 -1.96 21.22
N GLU A 25 5.62 -1.61 20.72
CA GLU A 25 4.36 -1.72 21.49
C GLU A 25 3.95 -3.17 21.77
N LEU A 26 4.35 -4.14 20.92
CA LEU A 26 4.07 -5.56 21.17
C LEU A 26 4.85 -6.11 22.38
N TRP A 27 5.98 -5.50 22.75
CA TRP A 27 6.72 -5.88 23.96
C TRP A 27 5.95 -5.60 25.24
N ARG A 28 4.93 -4.75 25.17
CA ARG A 28 4.10 -4.41 26.33
C ARG A 28 2.99 -5.43 26.58
N LEU A 29 2.79 -6.39 25.67
CA LEU A 29 1.80 -7.45 25.82
C LEU A 29 2.26 -8.47 26.88
N THR A 30 1.40 -8.72 27.86
CA THR A 30 1.61 -9.79 28.83
C THR A 30 1.08 -11.12 28.29
N GLY A 31 1.54 -12.24 28.85
CA GLY A 31 1.02 -13.56 28.50
C GLY A 31 -0.49 -13.70 28.76
N GLU A 32 -1.01 -13.02 29.79
CA GLU A 32 -2.43 -13.00 30.12
C GLU A 32 -3.26 -12.30 29.03
N GLU A 33 -2.78 -11.16 28.53
CA GLU A 33 -3.42 -10.42 27.45
C GLU A 33 -3.44 -11.24 26.15
N MET A 34 -2.33 -11.91 25.82
CA MET A 34 -2.29 -12.82 24.68
C MET A 34 -3.29 -13.97 24.83
N ALA A 35 -3.43 -14.52 26.03
CA ALA A 35 -4.38 -15.59 26.32
C ALA A 35 -5.85 -15.12 26.19
N ARG A 36 -6.18 -13.94 26.74
CA ARG A 36 -7.52 -13.32 26.58
C ARG A 36 -7.85 -13.08 25.11
N ALA A 37 -6.94 -12.48 24.38
CA ALA A 37 -7.11 -12.22 22.96
C ALA A 37 -7.34 -13.51 22.15
N GLY A 38 -6.58 -14.57 22.47
CA GLY A 38 -6.75 -15.88 21.86
C GLY A 38 -8.12 -16.51 22.16
N THR A 39 -8.64 -16.31 23.36
CA THR A 39 -9.98 -16.76 23.74
C THR A 39 -11.07 -15.98 23.01
N ALA A 40 -11.00 -14.65 23.01
CA ALA A 40 -11.93 -13.80 22.26
C ALA A 40 -11.93 -14.13 20.75
N TRP A 41 -10.75 -14.45 20.19
CA TRP A 41 -10.61 -14.86 18.79
C TRP A 41 -11.31 -16.17 18.51
N ARG A 42 -11.14 -17.17 19.38
CA ARG A 42 -11.81 -18.47 19.26
C ARG A 42 -13.33 -18.35 19.44
N GLU A 43 -13.78 -17.49 20.33
CA GLU A 43 -15.20 -17.22 20.53
C GLU A 43 -15.81 -16.53 19.31
N ARG A 44 -15.13 -15.52 18.74
CA ARG A 44 -15.58 -14.91 17.49
C ARG A 44 -15.60 -15.93 16.35
N LEU A 45 -14.58 -16.77 16.22
CA LEU A 45 -14.58 -17.86 15.23
C LEU A 45 -15.79 -18.79 15.41
N SER A 46 -16.11 -19.19 16.64
CA SER A 46 -17.20 -20.13 16.89
C SER A 46 -18.58 -19.51 16.66
N THR A 47 -18.74 -18.21 16.92
CA THR A 47 -20.02 -17.51 16.79
C THR A 47 -20.28 -17.00 15.36
N SER A 48 -19.25 -16.49 14.66
CA SER A 48 -19.42 -15.83 13.37
C SER A 48 -19.12 -16.71 12.16
N VAL A 49 -18.42 -17.84 12.33
CA VAL A 49 -18.06 -18.74 11.21
C VAL A 49 -18.84 -20.06 11.32
N PRO A 50 -19.63 -20.42 10.28
CA PRO A 50 -20.37 -21.68 10.26
C PRO A 50 -19.46 -22.88 10.53
N LYS A 51 -19.95 -23.85 11.33
CA LYS A 51 -19.16 -25.03 11.73
C LYS A 51 -18.51 -25.75 10.54
N ALA A 52 -19.24 -25.86 9.42
CA ALA A 52 -18.77 -26.49 8.18
C ALA A 52 -17.55 -25.77 7.55
N HIS A 53 -17.38 -24.47 7.79
CA HIS A 53 -16.30 -23.68 7.19
C HIS A 53 -15.09 -23.50 8.12
N ARG A 54 -15.19 -23.77 9.42
CA ARG A 54 -14.15 -23.39 10.40
C ARG A 54 -12.78 -23.97 10.09
N GLU A 55 -12.69 -25.23 9.68
CA GLU A 55 -11.42 -25.85 9.30
C GLU A 55 -10.82 -25.19 8.07
N ARG A 56 -11.62 -25.06 7.00
CA ARG A 56 -11.22 -24.38 5.76
C ARG A 56 -10.81 -22.93 6.01
N PHE A 57 -11.55 -22.21 6.84
CA PHE A 57 -11.24 -20.84 7.27
C PHE A 57 -9.84 -20.74 7.87
N LEU A 58 -9.48 -21.66 8.78
CA LEU A 58 -8.15 -21.68 9.40
C LEU A 58 -7.04 -21.96 8.38
N VAL A 59 -7.27 -22.90 7.46
CA VAL A 59 -6.35 -23.23 6.37
C VAL A 59 -6.12 -22.01 5.48
N GLU A 60 -7.20 -21.32 5.10
CA GLU A 60 -7.14 -20.12 4.26
C GLU A 60 -6.43 -18.96 4.95
N GLN A 61 -6.71 -18.70 6.24
CA GLN A 61 -5.98 -17.66 6.98
C GLN A 61 -4.49 -17.95 7.10
N ARG A 62 -4.10 -19.22 7.34
CA ARG A 62 -2.70 -19.61 7.39
C ARG A 62 -2.02 -19.45 6.03
N GLY A 63 -2.66 -19.95 4.97
CA GLY A 63 -2.16 -19.83 3.60
C GLY A 63 -1.97 -18.37 3.19
N PHE A 64 -2.91 -17.50 3.56
CA PHE A 64 -2.79 -16.05 3.41
C PHE A 64 -1.60 -15.48 4.18
N ALA A 65 -1.45 -15.81 5.46
CA ALA A 65 -0.36 -15.28 6.28
C ALA A 65 1.01 -15.66 5.70
N ASP A 66 1.17 -16.91 5.28
CA ASP A 66 2.38 -17.39 4.63
C ASP A 66 2.65 -16.66 3.30
N GLU A 67 1.60 -16.41 2.50
CA GLU A 67 1.72 -15.64 1.26
C GLU A 67 2.14 -14.19 1.53
N ALA A 68 1.48 -13.52 2.46
CA ALA A 68 1.79 -12.15 2.84
C ALA A 68 3.24 -12.03 3.37
N GLN A 69 3.66 -12.95 4.25
CA GLN A 69 5.03 -12.97 4.78
C GLN A 69 6.06 -13.17 3.66
N ARG A 70 5.86 -14.13 2.75
CA ARG A 70 6.76 -14.34 1.60
C ARG A 70 6.84 -13.10 0.72
N PHE A 71 5.69 -12.46 0.46
CA PHE A 71 5.63 -11.25 -0.35
C PHE A 71 6.40 -10.08 0.29
N LEU A 72 6.14 -9.83 1.57
CA LEU A 72 6.83 -8.79 2.35
C LEU A 72 8.33 -9.06 2.45
N GLY A 73 8.74 -10.31 2.73
CA GLY A 73 10.15 -10.70 2.78
C GLY A 73 10.89 -10.49 1.45
N ARG A 74 10.20 -10.73 0.33
CA ARG A 74 10.76 -10.51 -1.02
C ARG A 74 10.89 -9.03 -1.36
N TYR A 75 9.89 -8.22 -1.03
CA TYR A 75 9.76 -6.86 -1.57
C TYR A 75 9.99 -5.71 -0.59
N ASN A 76 9.88 -5.91 0.72
CA ASN A 76 9.95 -4.82 1.70
C ASN A 76 11.37 -4.45 2.17
N SER A 77 12.42 -4.87 1.46
CA SER A 77 13.82 -4.63 1.88
C SER A 77 14.40 -3.30 1.38
N SER A 78 13.86 -2.72 0.31
CA SER A 78 14.30 -1.42 -0.23
C SER A 78 13.19 -0.75 -1.04
N VAL A 79 13.32 0.56 -1.30
CA VAL A 79 12.35 1.31 -2.13
C VAL A 79 12.20 0.68 -3.51
N SER A 80 13.31 0.36 -4.19
CA SER A 80 13.27 -0.27 -5.52
C SER A 80 12.60 -1.65 -5.50
N ARG A 81 12.80 -2.46 -4.46
CA ARG A 81 12.10 -3.74 -4.33
C ARG A 81 10.62 -3.54 -4.03
N ARG A 82 10.24 -2.54 -3.23
CA ARG A 82 8.83 -2.21 -2.98
C ARG A 82 8.12 -1.77 -4.26
N VAL A 83 8.75 -0.96 -5.11
CA VAL A 83 8.21 -0.61 -6.43
C VAL A 83 7.93 -1.87 -7.25
N LYS A 84 8.86 -2.84 -7.30
CA LYS A 84 8.60 -4.13 -7.95
C LYS A 84 7.44 -4.90 -7.32
N GLY A 85 7.31 -4.86 -5.99
CA GLY A 85 6.17 -5.43 -5.27
C GLY A 85 4.85 -4.78 -5.68
N TYR A 86 4.78 -3.45 -5.76
CA TYR A 86 3.58 -2.75 -6.24
C TYR A 86 3.24 -3.08 -7.69
N VAL A 87 4.24 -3.21 -8.57
CA VAL A 87 4.01 -3.68 -9.95
C VAL A 87 3.45 -5.10 -9.95
N GLU A 88 4.00 -6.02 -9.15
CA GLU A 88 3.44 -7.37 -9.03
C GLU A 88 2.01 -7.38 -8.48
N LEU A 89 1.69 -6.54 -7.49
CA LEU A 89 0.32 -6.38 -6.99
C LEU A 89 -0.61 -5.84 -8.07
N GLY A 90 -0.16 -4.84 -8.84
CA GLY A 90 -0.83 -4.35 -10.03
C GLY A 90 -1.16 -5.50 -10.97
N ARG A 91 -0.20 -6.35 -11.33
CA ARG A 91 -0.45 -7.53 -12.18
C ARG A 91 -1.47 -8.50 -11.57
N ARG A 92 -1.37 -8.77 -10.26
CA ARG A 92 -2.28 -9.70 -9.54
C ARG A 92 -3.72 -9.21 -9.51
N CYS A 93 -3.94 -7.90 -9.50
CA CYS A 93 -5.27 -7.29 -9.62
C CYS A 93 -5.55 -6.78 -11.05
N ARG A 94 -4.73 -7.16 -12.05
CA ARG A 94 -4.84 -6.73 -13.46
C ARG A 94 -4.88 -5.21 -13.64
N PHE A 95 -4.27 -4.49 -12.71
CA PHE A 95 -4.29 -3.04 -12.58
C PHE A 95 -5.70 -2.45 -12.44
N GLU A 96 -6.72 -3.25 -12.12
CA GLU A 96 -8.09 -2.75 -11.92
C GLU A 96 -8.22 -1.90 -10.66
N TYR A 97 -7.44 -2.20 -9.62
CA TYR A 97 -7.38 -1.39 -8.42
C TYR A 97 -6.28 -0.32 -8.53
N PRO A 98 -6.59 0.99 -8.51
CA PRO A 98 -5.62 2.05 -8.76
C PRO A 98 -4.48 2.21 -7.74
N TRP A 99 -4.70 1.76 -6.51
CA TRP A 99 -3.79 1.99 -5.40
C TRP A 99 -2.31 1.63 -5.64
N PRO A 100 -1.91 0.46 -6.19
CA PRO A 100 -0.50 0.15 -6.41
C PRO A 100 0.20 1.15 -7.35
N VAL A 101 -0.51 1.65 -8.38
CA VAL A 101 0.02 2.65 -9.31
C VAL A 101 0.19 3.98 -8.59
N VAL A 102 -0.81 4.42 -7.82
CA VAL A 102 -0.72 5.64 -7.00
C VAL A 102 0.47 5.57 -6.04
N ALA A 103 0.68 4.44 -5.36
CA ALA A 103 1.80 4.24 -4.45
C ALA A 103 3.16 4.36 -5.16
N ILE A 104 3.30 3.81 -6.38
CA ILE A 104 4.51 3.94 -7.20
C ILE A 104 4.74 5.41 -7.61
N LEU A 105 3.68 6.14 -7.99
CA LEU A 105 3.79 7.56 -8.34
C LEU A 105 4.18 8.42 -7.14
N GLY A 106 3.65 8.14 -5.95
CA GLY A 106 4.08 8.76 -4.70
C GLY A 106 5.57 8.50 -4.41
N ILE A 107 6.05 7.26 -4.61
CA ILE A 107 7.48 6.96 -4.50
C ILE A 107 8.30 7.75 -5.53
N CYS A 108 7.84 7.86 -6.77
CA CYS A 108 8.54 8.65 -7.80
C CYS A 108 8.70 10.11 -7.36
N GLN A 109 7.66 10.72 -6.80
CA GLN A 109 7.74 12.09 -6.25
C GLN A 109 8.80 12.19 -5.15
N VAL A 110 8.81 11.25 -4.21
CA VAL A 110 9.81 11.24 -3.13
C VAL A 110 11.22 11.10 -3.70
N LEU A 111 11.44 10.21 -4.66
CA LEU A 111 12.74 10.00 -5.30
C LEU A 111 13.21 11.23 -6.09
N GLU A 112 12.32 11.91 -6.80
CA GLU A 112 12.63 13.17 -7.49
C GLU A 112 12.94 14.30 -6.51
N GLY A 113 12.24 14.35 -5.37
CA GLY A 113 12.51 15.27 -4.27
C GLY A 113 13.87 15.03 -3.62
N VAL A 114 14.19 13.77 -3.30
CA VAL A 114 15.48 13.36 -2.71
C VAL A 114 16.65 13.67 -3.65
N HIS A 115 16.49 13.49 -4.96
CA HIS A 115 17.54 13.84 -5.92
C HIS A 115 17.86 15.35 -5.91
N LYS A 116 16.82 16.20 -5.78
CA LYS A 116 17.01 17.65 -5.63
C LYS A 116 17.67 18.00 -4.29
N THR A 117 17.24 17.39 -3.19
CA THR A 117 17.84 17.60 -1.85
C THR A 117 19.28 17.11 -1.78
N TYR A 118 19.63 16.01 -2.43
CA TYR A 118 21.02 15.51 -2.51
C TYR A 118 21.93 16.48 -3.26
N LEU A 119 21.46 17.06 -4.38
CA LEU A 119 22.18 18.13 -5.09
C LEU A 119 22.37 19.37 -4.21
N TYR A 120 21.36 19.74 -3.41
CA TYR A 120 21.49 20.82 -2.41
C TYR A 120 22.44 20.46 -1.26
N GLY A 121 22.47 19.21 -0.80
CA GLY A 121 23.41 18.73 0.23
C GLY A 121 24.86 18.69 -0.27
N LEU A 122 25.07 18.34 -1.54
CA LEU A 122 26.39 18.43 -2.18
C LEU A 122 26.87 19.89 -2.27
N ALA A 123 25.97 20.81 -2.60
CA ALA A 123 26.23 22.24 -2.54
C ALA A 123 26.46 22.72 -1.09
N ALA A 124 25.68 22.27 -0.11
CA ALA A 124 25.83 22.64 1.30
C ALA A 124 27.14 22.14 1.93
N ARG A 125 27.65 20.98 1.49
CA ARG A 125 28.99 20.47 1.85
C ARG A 125 30.11 21.33 1.28
N LEU A 126 29.91 21.90 0.09
CA LEU A 126 30.80 22.93 -0.46
C LEU A 126 30.73 24.25 0.33
N PHE A 127 29.63 24.50 1.07
CA PHE A 127 29.39 25.72 1.86
C PHE A 127 29.32 25.51 3.41
N ARG A 128 29.84 24.39 3.95
CA ARG A 128 29.98 24.07 5.40
C ARG A 128 28.70 24.21 6.27
N GLY A 129 27.51 23.83 5.77
CA GLY A 129 26.26 23.92 6.54
C GLY A 129 25.79 22.63 7.23
N SER A 130 26.15 22.38 8.51
CA SER A 130 25.81 21.14 9.26
C SER A 130 24.33 20.98 9.69
N ALA A 131 23.51 22.01 9.51
CA ALA A 131 22.07 21.98 9.82
C ALA A 131 21.23 21.41 8.67
N LEU A 132 21.69 21.56 7.42
CA LEU A 132 20.99 21.03 6.24
C LEU A 132 21.17 19.51 6.10
N ASP A 133 22.36 19.01 6.45
CA ASP A 133 22.64 17.56 6.46
C ASP A 133 21.75 16.82 7.48
N ARG A 134 21.61 17.35 8.71
CA ARG A 134 20.72 16.77 9.73
C ARG A 134 19.24 16.75 9.32
N LEU A 135 18.77 17.82 8.70
CA LEU A 135 17.38 17.89 8.19
C LEU A 135 17.15 16.90 7.04
N ALA A 136 18.14 16.69 6.17
CA ALA A 136 18.07 15.72 5.10
C ALA A 136 18.01 14.28 5.64
N ASP A 137 18.82 13.97 6.66
CA ASP A 137 18.85 12.65 7.30
C ASP A 137 17.54 12.33 8.04
N GLU A 138 17.03 13.27 8.85
CA GLU A 138 15.75 13.10 9.56
C GLU A 138 14.57 12.92 8.60
N THR A 139 14.53 13.70 7.51
CA THR A 139 13.49 13.58 6.48
C THR A 139 13.58 12.24 5.75
N HIS A 140 14.80 11.80 5.41
CA HIS A 140 15.01 10.53 4.72
C HIS A 140 14.59 9.34 5.59
N ASP A 141 14.87 9.39 6.89
CA ASP A 141 14.48 8.33 7.83
C ASP A 141 12.97 8.25 8.07
N VAL A 142 12.28 9.39 8.19
CA VAL A 142 10.81 9.40 8.30
C VAL A 142 10.16 8.84 7.02
N LEU A 143 10.64 9.25 5.85
CA LEU A 143 10.12 8.76 4.57
C LEU A 143 10.38 7.25 4.38
N ARG A 144 11.57 6.78 4.77
CA ARG A 144 11.93 5.36 4.71
C ARG A 144 11.06 4.52 5.64
N ARG A 145 10.87 4.95 6.89
CA ARG A 145 10.00 4.26 7.88
C ARG A 145 8.55 4.26 7.43
N THR A 146 8.04 5.40 6.97
CA THR A 146 6.66 5.49 6.47
C THR A 146 6.44 4.60 5.27
N ASN A 147 7.30 4.66 4.26
CA ASN A 147 7.13 3.85 3.05
C ASN A 147 7.21 2.35 3.35
N ARG A 148 8.05 1.96 4.32
CA ARG A 148 8.10 0.57 4.82
C ARG A 148 6.81 0.19 5.56
N GLY A 149 6.31 1.06 6.44
CA GLY A 149 5.08 0.84 7.22
C GLY A 149 3.85 0.73 6.33
N ILE A 150 3.67 1.66 5.39
CA ILE A 150 2.62 1.62 4.36
C ILE A 150 2.67 0.29 3.61
N PHE A 151 3.84 -0.12 3.14
CA PHE A 151 3.98 -1.39 2.42
C PHE A 151 3.63 -2.60 3.30
N SER A 152 4.06 -2.62 4.57
CA SER A 152 3.75 -3.69 5.51
C SER A 152 2.26 -3.79 5.84
N ASP A 153 1.54 -2.68 5.88
CA ASP A 153 0.12 -2.63 6.26
C ASP A 153 -0.82 -2.88 5.05
N SER A 154 -0.57 -2.18 3.95
CA SER A 154 -1.47 -2.18 2.80
C SER A 154 -1.37 -3.44 1.94
N VAL A 155 -0.20 -4.06 1.87
CA VAL A 155 0.01 -5.26 1.04
C VAL A 155 -0.76 -6.48 1.57
N PRO A 156 -0.68 -6.84 2.86
CA PRO A 156 -1.53 -7.90 3.42
C PRO A 156 -3.01 -7.62 3.21
N THR A 157 -3.45 -6.38 3.41
CA THR A 157 -4.86 -5.96 3.20
C THR A 157 -5.31 -6.24 1.76
N LEU A 158 -4.51 -5.85 0.77
CA LEU A 158 -4.80 -6.10 -0.64
C LEU A 158 -4.78 -7.60 -0.98
N LEU A 159 -3.77 -8.34 -0.53
CA LEU A 159 -3.65 -9.78 -0.81
C LEU A 159 -4.83 -10.57 -0.22
N TYR A 160 -5.29 -10.20 0.98
CA TYR A 160 -6.45 -10.82 1.60
C TYR A 160 -7.71 -10.62 0.74
N ALA A 161 -7.99 -9.39 0.33
CA ALA A 161 -9.13 -9.08 -0.52
C ALA A 161 -9.09 -9.81 -1.87
N LEU A 162 -7.91 -9.89 -2.49
CA LEU A 162 -7.72 -10.66 -3.73
C LEU A 162 -7.95 -12.16 -3.52
N ARG A 163 -7.60 -12.71 -2.35
CA ARG A 163 -7.91 -14.11 -2.01
C ARG A 163 -9.41 -14.32 -1.89
N LEU A 164 -10.13 -13.43 -1.20
CA LEU A 164 -11.60 -13.49 -1.10
C LEU A 164 -12.26 -13.44 -2.48
N HIS A 165 -11.81 -12.51 -3.32
CA HIS A 165 -12.33 -12.35 -4.67
C HIS A 165 -12.13 -13.62 -5.51
N ARG A 166 -10.96 -14.28 -5.41
CA ARG A 166 -10.67 -15.56 -6.09
C ARG A 166 -11.56 -16.69 -5.59
N LEU A 167 -11.81 -16.79 -4.29
CA LEU A 167 -12.72 -17.79 -3.72
C LEU A 167 -14.14 -17.60 -4.29
N ARG A 168 -14.64 -16.36 -4.35
CA ARG A 168 -15.93 -16.07 -4.98
C ARG A 168 -15.97 -16.49 -6.45
N LEU A 169 -14.93 -16.16 -7.22
CA LEU A 169 -14.84 -16.56 -8.63
C LEU A 169 -14.78 -18.09 -8.81
N ALA A 170 -14.29 -18.82 -7.81
CA ALA A 170 -14.29 -20.28 -7.78
C ALA A 170 -15.62 -20.90 -7.31
N GLY A 171 -16.64 -20.09 -7.03
CA GLY A 171 -17.93 -20.54 -6.50
C GLY A 171 -17.95 -20.78 -4.99
N GLU A 172 -16.86 -20.47 -4.28
CA GLU A 172 -16.75 -20.58 -2.81
C GLU A 172 -17.17 -19.27 -2.10
N SER A 173 -18.27 -18.65 -2.55
CA SER A 173 -18.74 -17.37 -2.00
C SER A 173 -19.00 -17.42 -0.49
N ASP A 174 -19.61 -18.50 0.01
CA ASP A 174 -19.93 -18.62 1.44
C ASP A 174 -18.66 -18.71 2.31
N LEU A 175 -17.58 -19.31 1.80
CA LEU A 175 -16.29 -19.33 2.48
C LEU A 175 -15.61 -17.96 2.40
N ALA A 176 -15.71 -17.27 1.26
CA ALA A 176 -15.20 -15.91 1.10
C ALA A 176 -15.88 -14.94 2.07
N ASP A 177 -17.20 -15.01 2.20
CA ASP A 177 -17.97 -14.20 3.14
C ASP A 177 -17.65 -14.58 4.59
N SER A 178 -17.48 -15.87 4.89
CA SER A 178 -17.02 -16.32 6.21
C SER A 178 -15.66 -15.74 6.58
N LEU A 179 -14.70 -15.69 5.64
CA LEU A 179 -13.39 -15.06 5.83
C LEU A 179 -13.50 -13.53 5.98
N ARG A 180 -14.36 -12.89 5.19
CA ARG A 180 -14.60 -11.44 5.25
C ARG A 180 -15.20 -10.99 6.58
N ASP A 181 -16.16 -11.74 7.11
CA ASP A 181 -16.97 -11.34 8.26
C ASP A 181 -16.47 -11.98 9.57
N GLY A 182 -15.67 -13.04 9.46
CA GLY A 182 -15.05 -13.74 10.57
C GLY A 182 -13.99 -12.94 11.32
N PRO A 183 -13.34 -13.56 12.32
CA PRO A 183 -12.26 -12.91 13.04
C PRO A 183 -11.06 -12.61 12.12
N LEU A 184 -10.57 -11.36 12.15
CA LEU A 184 -9.42 -10.96 11.33
C LEU A 184 -8.11 -11.62 11.80
N PRO A 185 -7.12 -11.71 10.90
CA PRO A 185 -5.73 -11.92 11.29
C PRO A 185 -5.28 -10.92 12.37
N PRO A 186 -4.40 -11.31 13.31
CA PRO A 186 -4.10 -10.50 14.50
C PRO A 186 -3.60 -9.06 14.24
N LEU A 187 -2.90 -8.83 13.12
CA LEU A 187 -2.33 -7.54 12.71
C LEU A 187 -3.26 -6.70 11.81
N MET A 188 -4.47 -7.19 11.53
CA MET A 188 -5.48 -6.44 10.80
C MET A 188 -6.53 -5.88 11.77
N ASP A 189 -7.05 -4.71 11.43
CA ASP A 189 -8.14 -4.07 12.17
C ASP A 189 -9.38 -3.87 11.30
N GLU A 190 -10.43 -3.30 11.90
CA GLU A 190 -11.71 -3.11 11.22
C GLU A 190 -11.61 -2.13 10.03
N GLU A 191 -10.62 -1.23 10.01
CA GLU A 191 -10.38 -0.39 8.84
C GLU A 191 -9.70 -1.21 7.72
N SER A 192 -8.80 -2.16 8.05
CA SER A 192 -8.36 -3.18 7.09
C SER A 192 -9.56 -3.98 6.55
N ARG A 193 -10.49 -4.43 7.41
CA ARG A 193 -11.70 -5.15 6.98
C ARG A 193 -12.56 -4.31 6.04
N ALA A 194 -12.74 -3.03 6.33
CA ALA A 194 -13.54 -2.15 5.50
C ALA A 194 -12.92 -1.97 4.11
N LEU A 195 -11.58 -1.82 4.03
CA LEU A 195 -10.86 -1.81 2.75
C LEU A 195 -10.97 -3.14 2.01
N ILE A 196 -10.81 -4.26 2.71
CA ILE A 196 -10.97 -5.62 2.15
C ILE A 196 -12.37 -5.80 1.56
N SER A 197 -13.39 -5.40 2.32
CA SER A 197 -14.80 -5.52 1.92
C SER A 197 -15.13 -4.63 0.74
N GLY A 198 -14.67 -3.38 0.76
CA GLY A 198 -14.81 -2.45 -0.35
C GLY A 198 -14.15 -2.97 -1.62
N LEU A 199 -12.96 -3.56 -1.53
CA LEU A 199 -12.26 -4.10 -2.69
C LEU A 199 -12.93 -5.39 -3.21
N TYR A 200 -13.35 -6.27 -2.31
CA TYR A 200 -14.10 -7.49 -2.65
C TYR A 200 -15.40 -7.17 -3.40
N ALA A 201 -16.14 -6.16 -2.92
CA ALA A 201 -17.36 -5.69 -3.56
C ALA A 201 -17.06 -4.95 -4.88
N GLY A 202 -16.09 -4.04 -4.89
CA GLY A 202 -15.72 -3.27 -6.08
C GLY A 202 -15.27 -4.16 -7.24
N LEU A 203 -14.45 -5.17 -6.99
CA LEU A 203 -14.05 -6.16 -8.00
C LEU A 203 -15.21 -7.05 -8.48
N ALA A 204 -16.36 -7.05 -7.79
CA ALA A 204 -17.57 -7.75 -8.22
C ALA A 204 -18.38 -7.01 -9.27
N ILE A 205 -18.24 -5.70 -9.34
CA ILE A 205 -19.09 -4.86 -10.17
C ILE A 205 -18.88 -5.26 -11.63
N PRO A 206 -19.91 -5.73 -12.37
CA PRO A 206 -19.73 -6.18 -13.74
C PRO A 206 -19.41 -5.03 -14.69
N ASP A 207 -20.11 -3.89 -14.53
CA ASP A 207 -19.88 -2.69 -15.32
C ASP A 207 -18.48 -2.13 -15.06
N ALA A 208 -17.70 -1.99 -16.12
CA ALA A 208 -16.29 -1.67 -16.00
C ALA A 208 -16.06 -0.20 -15.59
N THR A 209 -16.98 0.70 -15.97
CA THR A 209 -16.91 2.12 -15.63
C THR A 209 -17.27 2.34 -14.16
N GLU A 210 -18.35 1.71 -13.71
CA GLU A 210 -18.79 1.73 -12.32
C GLU A 210 -17.75 1.07 -11.41
N ARG A 211 -17.20 -0.08 -11.83
CA ARG A 211 -16.10 -0.76 -11.13
C ARG A 211 -14.90 0.17 -10.97
N PHE A 212 -14.46 0.82 -12.04
CA PHE A 212 -13.33 1.75 -11.98
C PHE A 212 -13.61 2.91 -11.02
N ARG A 213 -14.78 3.55 -11.08
CA ARG A 213 -15.16 4.64 -10.15
C ARG A 213 -15.15 4.17 -8.70
N CYS A 214 -15.79 3.05 -8.41
CA CYS A 214 -15.83 2.46 -7.07
C CYS A 214 -14.41 2.18 -6.52
N LEU A 215 -13.53 1.59 -7.34
CA LEU A 215 -12.16 1.28 -6.95
C LEU A 215 -11.27 2.52 -6.84
N ALA A 216 -11.53 3.57 -7.63
CA ALA A 216 -10.88 4.86 -7.51
C ALA A 216 -11.26 5.56 -6.19
N ASP A 217 -12.53 5.55 -5.81
CA ASP A 217 -13.00 6.09 -4.53
C ASP A 217 -12.44 5.29 -3.35
N LEU A 218 -12.40 3.96 -3.46
CA LEU A 218 -11.76 3.11 -2.46
C LEU A 218 -10.25 3.43 -2.32
N THR A 219 -9.58 3.78 -3.42
CA THR A 219 -8.16 4.18 -3.40
C THR A 219 -7.95 5.45 -2.57
N LEU A 220 -8.89 6.41 -2.59
CA LEU A 220 -8.84 7.60 -1.72
C LEU A 220 -8.94 7.22 -0.24
N ARG A 221 -9.83 6.30 0.11
CA ARG A 221 -9.93 5.78 1.49
C ARG A 221 -8.64 5.08 1.92
N HIS A 222 -8.11 4.22 1.05
CA HIS A 222 -6.85 3.51 1.31
C HIS A 222 -5.69 4.51 1.51
N PHE A 223 -5.63 5.55 0.67
CA PHE A 223 -4.66 6.63 0.82
C PHE A 223 -4.83 7.38 2.16
N GLY A 224 -6.06 7.61 2.61
CA GLY A 224 -6.33 8.17 3.95
C GLY A 224 -5.70 7.35 5.08
N ARG A 225 -5.82 6.02 5.02
CA ARG A 225 -5.17 5.10 5.97
C ARG A 225 -3.65 5.21 5.90
N GLU A 226 -3.05 5.28 4.71
CA GLU A 226 -1.61 5.49 4.58
C GLU A 226 -1.15 6.82 5.19
N GLN A 227 -1.93 7.88 5.01
CA GLN A 227 -1.64 9.17 5.64
C GLN A 227 -1.72 9.09 7.16
N ALA A 228 -2.53 8.20 7.74
CA ALA A 228 -2.55 7.96 9.17
C ALA A 228 -1.22 7.35 9.66
N ILE A 229 -0.63 6.41 8.90
CA ILE A 229 0.72 5.88 9.16
C ILE A 229 1.76 7.00 9.15
N PHE A 230 1.69 7.88 8.15
CA PHE A 230 2.58 9.03 8.06
C PHE A 230 2.40 10.00 9.25
N SER A 231 1.15 10.25 9.65
CA SER A 231 0.82 11.09 10.82
C SER A 231 1.47 10.54 12.09
N HIS A 232 1.40 9.24 12.29
CA HIS A 232 1.97 8.57 13.45
C HIS A 232 3.50 8.74 13.51
N HIS A 233 4.20 8.56 12.37
CA HIS A 233 5.65 8.74 12.32
C HIS A 233 6.11 10.20 12.42
N LEU A 234 5.28 11.16 12.00
CA LEU A 234 5.59 12.58 12.11
C LEU A 234 5.48 13.11 13.56
N GLY A 235 4.67 12.48 14.40
CA GLY A 235 4.38 12.94 15.75
C GLY A 235 3.39 14.12 15.80
N PRO A 236 3.01 14.57 17.01
CA PRO A 236 1.99 15.60 17.18
C PRO A 236 2.42 16.98 16.64
N PRO A 237 1.46 17.86 16.30
CA PRO A 237 1.75 19.24 15.95
C PRO A 237 2.49 19.94 17.11
N SER A 238 3.65 20.53 16.85
CA SER A 238 4.36 21.29 17.88
C SER A 238 3.55 22.54 18.26
N ILE A 239 3.00 22.57 19.48
CA ILE A 239 2.20 23.69 20.03
C ILE A 239 3.00 25.00 20.05
N ARG A 240 4.33 24.92 20.03
CA ARG A 240 5.25 26.06 19.87
C ARG A 240 6.45 25.66 19.01
N ALA A 241 6.33 25.74 17.68
CA ALA A 241 7.54 25.88 16.87
C ALA A 241 8.09 27.31 17.12
N PRO A 242 9.38 27.48 17.48
CA PRO A 242 9.97 28.82 17.53
C PRO A 242 9.83 29.45 16.16
N LYS A 243 9.22 30.65 16.09
CA LYS A 243 9.14 31.43 14.86
C LYS A 243 10.56 31.61 14.31
N GLY A 244 10.84 31.07 13.12
CA GLY A 244 12.08 31.29 12.38
C GLY A 244 13.08 30.13 12.33
N SER A 245 12.74 28.91 12.77
CA SER A 245 13.62 27.75 12.52
C SER A 245 13.53 27.28 11.06
N SER A 246 14.63 26.77 10.50
CA SER A 246 14.68 26.16 9.16
C SER A 246 13.71 24.97 9.00
N PHE A 247 13.29 24.35 10.11
CA PHE A 247 12.26 23.32 10.15
C PHE A 247 10.87 23.88 9.81
N GLN A 248 10.59 25.14 10.15
CA GLN A 248 9.32 25.81 9.84
C GLN A 248 9.16 26.06 8.32
N ARG A 249 10.26 26.32 7.60
CA ARG A 249 10.26 26.44 6.12
C ARG A 249 10.00 25.11 5.40
N LEU A 250 10.28 23.96 6.04
CA LEU A 250 9.91 22.63 5.55
C LEU A 250 8.43 22.30 5.81
N VAL A 251 7.81 22.94 6.81
CA VAL A 251 6.36 22.84 7.09
C VAL A 251 5.56 23.78 6.16
N GLU A 252 6.15 24.88 5.70
CA GLU A 252 5.58 25.79 4.68
C GLU A 252 5.76 25.28 3.23
N LEU A 253 5.43 24.01 2.97
CA LEU A 253 5.38 23.50 1.60
C LEU A 253 4.31 24.28 0.82
N ARG A 254 4.73 25.13 -0.12
CA ARG A 254 3.82 25.85 -1.02
C ARG A 254 3.39 25.02 -2.22
N SER A 255 4.16 23.98 -2.54
CA SER A 255 3.84 23.07 -3.64
C SER A 255 4.57 21.74 -3.51
N VAL A 256 4.01 20.69 -4.10
CA VAL A 256 4.67 19.38 -4.25
C VAL A 256 4.68 18.96 -5.73
N PRO A 257 5.72 18.27 -6.23
CA PRO A 257 5.66 17.65 -7.55
C PRO A 257 4.60 16.55 -7.54
N ALA A 258 3.51 16.69 -8.28
CA ALA A 258 2.43 15.71 -8.32
C ALA A 258 2.28 15.15 -9.74
N PRO A 259 1.87 13.87 -9.89
CA PRO A 259 1.58 13.32 -11.20
C PRO A 259 0.38 14.05 -11.80
N MET A 260 0.53 14.48 -13.05
CA MET A 260 -0.53 15.06 -13.86
C MET A 260 -0.57 14.36 -15.21
N VAL A 261 -1.78 14.08 -15.70
CA VAL A 261 -1.95 13.53 -17.05
C VAL A 261 -2.09 14.68 -18.05
N GLU A 262 -1.05 14.90 -18.85
CA GLU A 262 -1.06 15.87 -19.95
C GLU A 262 -1.76 15.26 -21.17
N ARG A 263 -2.82 15.93 -21.63
CA ARG A 263 -3.61 15.54 -22.80
C ARG A 263 -2.98 16.16 -24.06
N GLY A 264 -2.23 15.36 -24.80
CA GLY A 264 -1.74 15.75 -26.13
C GLY A 264 -2.68 15.28 -27.23
N VAL A 265 -2.52 15.85 -28.44
CA VAL A 265 -3.35 15.56 -29.63
C VAL A 265 -3.44 14.05 -29.94
N LEU A 266 -2.36 13.30 -29.72
CA LEU A 266 -2.26 11.88 -30.07
C LEU A 266 -2.12 10.94 -28.86
N ARG A 267 -1.83 11.46 -27.66
CA ARG A 267 -1.60 10.63 -26.48
C ARG A 267 -1.68 11.41 -25.18
N ARG A 268 -2.16 10.72 -24.14
CA ARG A 268 -2.06 11.13 -22.74
C ARG A 268 -0.71 10.69 -22.17
N ARG A 269 -0.08 11.50 -21.32
CA ARG A 269 1.18 11.14 -20.64
C ARG A 269 1.21 11.68 -19.23
N VAL A 270 1.72 10.88 -18.30
CA VAL A 270 2.04 11.36 -16.96
C VAL A 270 3.28 12.25 -16.98
N ARG A 271 3.20 13.41 -16.33
CA ARG A 271 4.33 14.26 -15.96
C ARG A 271 4.18 14.74 -14.52
N PHE A 272 5.30 14.92 -13.83
CA PHE A 272 5.31 15.54 -12.51
C PHE A 272 5.36 17.06 -12.67
N ARG A 273 4.38 17.76 -12.10
CA ARG A 273 4.27 19.23 -12.13
C ARG A 273 4.09 19.78 -10.72
N PRO A 274 4.48 21.03 -10.44
CA PRO A 274 4.19 21.67 -9.16
C PRO A 274 2.67 21.74 -8.95
N TYR A 275 2.18 21.04 -7.94
CA TYR A 275 0.83 21.17 -7.40
C TYR A 275 0.86 22.15 -6.25
N ALA A 276 0.12 23.25 -6.37
CA ALA A 276 0.06 24.27 -5.33
C ALA A 276 -0.72 23.73 -4.11
N LEU A 277 -0.14 23.89 -2.93
CA LEU A 277 -0.81 23.56 -1.68
C LEU A 277 -1.62 24.77 -1.17
N PRO A 278 -2.72 24.54 -0.45
CA PRO A 278 -3.52 25.62 0.13
C PRO A 278 -2.66 26.56 0.99
N PRO A 279 -2.97 27.88 1.02
CA PRO A 279 -2.30 28.79 1.94
C PRO A 279 -2.42 28.30 3.39
N GLY A 280 -1.28 28.25 4.10
CA GLY A 280 -1.24 27.76 5.48
C GLY A 280 -1.31 26.24 5.63
N PHE A 281 -1.12 25.47 4.55
CA PHE A 281 -1.04 24.01 4.61
C PHE A 281 -0.01 23.55 5.65
N ASP A 282 -0.45 22.73 6.61
CA ASP A 282 0.42 22.07 7.59
C ASP A 282 0.55 20.59 7.24
N ILE A 283 1.78 20.17 6.94
CA ILE A 283 2.12 18.77 6.70
C ILE A 283 1.84 17.87 7.91
N ARG A 284 1.52 18.40 9.10
CA ARG A 284 1.09 17.65 10.29
C ARG A 284 -0.42 17.59 10.46
N ASP A 285 -1.20 18.44 9.80
CA ASP A 285 -2.66 18.30 9.73
C ASP A 285 -3.07 17.12 8.82
N HIS A 286 -3.59 16.06 9.45
CA HIS A 286 -4.01 14.83 8.77
C HIS A 286 -5.11 15.10 7.74
N ALA A 287 -6.15 15.85 8.09
CA ALA A 287 -7.27 16.09 7.19
C ALA A 287 -6.83 16.92 5.99
N ALA A 288 -6.01 17.96 6.21
CA ALA A 288 -5.45 18.77 5.13
C ALA A 288 -4.57 17.95 4.18
N ARG A 289 -3.73 17.04 4.71
CA ARG A 289 -2.93 16.11 3.91
C ARG A 289 -3.80 15.18 3.07
N VAL A 290 -4.77 14.52 3.68
CA VAL A 290 -5.65 13.58 2.98
C VAL A 290 -6.40 14.28 1.86
N ALA A 291 -6.93 15.48 2.10
CA ALA A 291 -7.61 16.27 1.07
C ALA A 291 -6.63 16.68 -0.05
N SER A 292 -5.55 17.40 0.30
CA SER A 292 -4.67 18.00 -0.70
C SER A 292 -3.87 16.96 -1.49
N PHE A 293 -3.37 15.91 -0.83
CA PHE A 293 -2.62 14.85 -1.51
C PHE A 293 -3.54 13.81 -2.15
N GLY A 294 -4.76 13.63 -1.65
CA GLY A 294 -5.80 12.86 -2.35
C GLY A 294 -6.10 13.47 -3.72
N ASP A 295 -6.26 14.78 -3.79
CA ASP A 295 -6.43 15.51 -5.06
C ASP A 295 -5.19 15.40 -5.95
N ALA A 296 -4.00 15.66 -5.37
CA ALA A 296 -2.75 15.73 -6.13
C ALA A 296 -2.26 14.38 -6.67
N PHE A 297 -2.46 13.27 -5.95
CA PHE A 297 -1.87 11.97 -6.30
C PHE A 297 -2.88 10.89 -6.68
N VAL A 298 -4.11 10.96 -6.14
CA VAL A 298 -5.16 9.97 -6.45
C VAL A 298 -6.04 10.52 -7.57
N ARG A 299 -6.80 11.59 -7.32
CA ARG A 299 -7.79 12.09 -8.29
C ARG A 299 -7.14 12.58 -9.58
N SER A 300 -5.93 13.15 -9.52
CA SER A 300 -5.18 13.60 -10.69
C SER A 300 -4.89 12.51 -11.74
N VAL A 301 -4.91 11.24 -11.33
CA VAL A 301 -4.70 10.09 -12.24
C VAL A 301 -5.93 9.18 -12.32
N THR A 302 -6.87 9.26 -11.39
CA THR A 302 -8.08 8.42 -11.38
C THR A 302 -9.37 9.12 -11.81
N ALA A 303 -9.33 10.41 -12.16
CA ALA A 303 -10.52 11.15 -12.62
C ALA A 303 -11.21 10.50 -13.84
N GLU A 304 -10.44 9.92 -14.76
CA GLU A 304 -10.94 9.18 -15.92
C GLU A 304 -10.15 7.88 -16.09
N ALA A 305 -10.82 6.81 -16.54
CA ALA A 305 -10.16 5.52 -16.80
C ALA A 305 -9.01 5.65 -17.81
N VAL A 306 -9.14 6.54 -18.80
CA VAL A 306 -8.09 6.80 -19.80
C VAL A 306 -6.91 7.59 -19.22
N ASP A 307 -7.14 8.45 -18.22
CA ASP A 307 -6.06 9.10 -17.47
C ASP A 307 -5.30 8.07 -16.63
N TYR A 308 -6.03 7.16 -15.99
CA TYR A 308 -5.44 6.08 -15.22
C TYR A 308 -4.66 5.09 -16.10
N GLN A 309 -5.16 4.78 -17.30
CA GLN A 309 -4.41 3.99 -18.28
C GLN A 309 -3.05 4.63 -18.61
N ALA A 310 -2.98 5.94 -18.79
CA ALA A 310 -1.73 6.64 -19.03
C ALA A 310 -0.76 6.54 -17.83
N ALA A 311 -1.29 6.46 -16.61
CA ALA A 311 -0.50 6.21 -15.40
C ALA A 311 0.03 4.78 -15.31
N VAL A 312 -0.79 3.78 -15.66
CA VAL A 312 -0.35 2.38 -15.78
C VAL A 312 0.74 2.25 -16.83
N ASP A 313 0.56 2.83 -18.01
CA ASP A 313 1.57 2.82 -19.10
C ASP A 313 2.88 3.47 -18.66
N TYR A 314 2.81 4.57 -17.89
CA TYR A 314 3.99 5.22 -17.33
C TYR A 314 4.73 4.30 -16.36
N VAL A 315 4.01 3.65 -15.44
CA VAL A 315 4.57 2.72 -14.47
C VAL A 315 5.20 1.51 -15.15
N LEU A 316 4.50 0.86 -16.07
CA LEU A 316 4.99 -0.33 -16.77
C LEU A 316 6.21 -0.02 -17.63
N ARG A 317 6.20 1.11 -18.36
CA ARG A 317 7.37 1.52 -19.15
C ARG A 317 8.60 1.76 -18.27
N ARG A 318 8.40 2.25 -17.05
CA ARG A 318 9.50 2.62 -16.15
C ARG A 318 9.98 1.47 -15.26
N PHE A 319 9.09 0.57 -14.87
CA PHE A 319 9.34 -0.43 -13.82
C PHE A 319 8.84 -1.85 -14.15
N GLY A 320 8.07 -2.02 -15.23
CA GLY A 320 7.60 -3.30 -15.72
C GLY A 320 8.65 -4.04 -16.54
N GLU A 321 8.25 -5.17 -17.13
CA GLU A 321 9.10 -5.91 -18.07
C GLU A 321 9.19 -5.18 -19.42
N PRO A 322 10.26 -5.38 -20.19
CA PRO A 322 10.33 -4.86 -21.56
C PRO A 322 9.09 -5.25 -22.36
N GLU A 323 8.51 -4.27 -23.06
CA GLU A 323 7.33 -4.44 -23.92
C GLU A 323 6.02 -4.79 -23.21
N GLU A 324 6.00 -4.85 -21.88
CA GLU A 324 4.77 -5.11 -21.11
C GLU A 324 3.73 -4.02 -21.37
N ARG A 325 2.52 -4.46 -21.75
CA ARG A 325 1.34 -3.60 -21.94
C ARG A 325 0.12 -4.24 -21.32
N VAL A 326 -0.68 -3.42 -20.66
CA VAL A 326 -1.95 -3.83 -20.05
C VAL A 326 -3.02 -2.83 -20.49
N VAL A 327 -4.21 -3.33 -20.83
CA VAL A 327 -5.40 -2.50 -21.05
C VAL A 327 -6.27 -2.61 -19.81
N VAL A 328 -6.47 -1.49 -19.13
CA VAL A 328 -7.33 -1.40 -17.95
C VAL A 328 -8.78 -1.36 -18.41
N GLY A 329 -9.51 -2.42 -18.09
CA GLY A 329 -10.91 -2.36 -17.66
C GLY A 329 -11.91 -1.51 -18.45
N LEU A 330 -11.78 -1.34 -19.77
CA LEU A 330 -12.86 -0.79 -20.62
C LEU A 330 -13.69 -1.87 -21.32
N TYR A 331 -13.40 -3.14 -21.06
CA TYR A 331 -14.08 -4.29 -21.65
C TYR A 331 -14.52 -5.26 -20.55
N PRO A 332 -15.64 -5.98 -20.74
CA PRO A 332 -16.02 -7.09 -19.86
C PRO A 332 -14.92 -8.15 -19.91
N MET A 333 -14.26 -8.36 -18.77
CA MET A 333 -13.14 -9.30 -18.65
C MET A 333 -13.60 -10.56 -17.93
N THR A 334 -13.23 -11.71 -18.50
CA THR A 334 -13.28 -12.98 -17.78
C THR A 334 -12.01 -13.11 -16.92
N TRP A 335 -12.18 -13.32 -15.63
CA TRP A 335 -11.08 -13.75 -14.76
C TRP A 335 -10.83 -15.24 -15.03
N PRO A 336 -9.58 -15.69 -15.30
CA PRO A 336 -9.29 -17.10 -15.42
C PRO A 336 -9.58 -17.74 -14.08
N ILE A 337 -10.58 -18.61 -14.08
CA ILE A 337 -10.90 -19.47 -12.95
C ILE A 337 -9.79 -20.52 -12.92
N GLY A 338 -8.93 -20.47 -11.90
CA GLY A 338 -7.87 -21.46 -11.71
C GLY A 338 -6.56 -21.10 -12.41
N GLY A 339 -5.62 -20.56 -11.63
CA GLY A 339 -4.24 -20.37 -12.04
C GLY A 339 -3.42 -19.89 -10.86
N SER A 340 -2.89 -20.83 -10.08
CA SER A 340 -1.79 -20.50 -9.17
C SER A 340 -0.67 -19.84 -9.98
N PRO A 341 -0.05 -18.75 -9.51
CA PRO A 341 1.09 -18.18 -10.21
C PRO A 341 2.19 -19.25 -10.28
N SER A 342 2.52 -19.68 -11.50
CA SER A 342 3.64 -20.57 -11.75
C SER A 342 4.92 -19.85 -11.32
N PRO A 343 5.78 -20.46 -10.48
CA PRO A 343 7.03 -19.85 -10.06
C PRO A 343 8.06 -19.99 -11.21
N ALA A 344 7.91 -19.21 -12.28
CA ALA A 344 8.90 -19.16 -13.34
C ALA A 344 9.98 -18.14 -12.99
N GLY A 345 11.19 -18.64 -12.74
CA GLY A 345 12.38 -17.82 -12.56
C GLY A 345 13.65 -18.52 -12.10
N SER A 346 13.74 -19.86 -12.10
CA SER A 346 15.04 -20.54 -12.01
C SER A 346 15.68 -20.60 -13.41
N GLY A 347 16.34 -19.52 -13.78
CA GLY A 347 17.25 -19.51 -14.93
C GLY A 347 18.51 -20.31 -14.61
N LEU A 348 18.47 -21.63 -14.78
CA LEU A 348 19.67 -22.42 -15.00
C LEU A 348 19.84 -22.58 -16.51
N ARG A 349 20.74 -21.76 -17.07
CA ARG A 349 21.32 -22.00 -18.39
C ARG A 349 22.13 -23.29 -18.32
N GLY A 350 21.87 -24.17 -19.28
CA GLY A 350 22.57 -25.43 -19.44
C GLY A 350 24.06 -25.26 -19.74
N ALA A 351 24.81 -26.29 -19.36
CA ALA A 351 25.98 -26.76 -20.09
C ALA A 351 25.67 -28.20 -20.51
N SER A 352 25.33 -28.37 -21.79
CA SER A 352 25.35 -29.65 -22.49
C SER A 352 26.79 -29.98 -22.89
N GLY A 353 27.21 -31.23 -22.67
CA GLY A 353 28.46 -31.81 -23.17
C GLY A 353 28.73 -33.10 -22.40
N ALA A 354 28.11 -34.21 -22.74
CA ALA A 354 28.53 -35.15 -23.80
C ALA A 354 28.80 -36.51 -23.12
N GLU A 355 27.81 -37.39 -23.15
CA GLU A 355 28.04 -38.83 -23.02
C GLU A 355 28.62 -39.34 -24.33
N GLY A 356 29.65 -40.18 -24.21
CA GLY A 356 30.33 -40.84 -25.30
C GLY A 356 31.23 -41.93 -24.75
N GLU A 357 30.63 -42.94 -24.12
CA GLU A 357 31.26 -44.23 -23.87
C GLU A 357 31.88 -44.78 -25.16
N ARG A 358 33.16 -45.15 -25.10
CA ARG A 358 33.72 -46.33 -25.78
C ARG A 358 35.12 -46.63 -25.22
N ARG A 359 35.18 -47.76 -24.52
CA ARG A 359 36.33 -48.59 -24.09
C ARG A 359 37.11 -48.18 -22.86
#